data_AF-A0A0X8KB21-F1
#
_entry.id   AF-A0A0X8KB21-F1
#
_cell.length_a   1.000
_cell.length_b   1.000
_cell.length_c   1.000
_cell.angle_alpha   90.00
_cell.angle_beta   90.00
_cell.angle_gamma   90.00
#
_symmetry.space_group_name_H-M   'P 1'
#
loop_
_entity.id
_entity.type
_entity.pdbx_description
1 polymer ?
#
loop_
_entity_poly.entity_id
_entity_poly.type
_entity_poly.pdbx_seq_one_letter_code
_entity_poly.pdbx_strand_id
1 'polypeptide(L)'
;MKALRHTFLAAGFFLVLFLIQGGLAHAQYAWEQQGLRYNSLDANDTPGTFILKRDTPAGTAGSGIPQGDYLIEDYSQSCWDKTFDYNGQTKTFTIYDGRGPSEDLQFLGAGQIIVKERLPENSDASGVYEVDGTGIYRYGSHAIPHYITDAMEYFLESGEGVTFSSTVPGDGSWRNFSVRRNIRQTSASNEPRYILINANNSHEWVAFTYDDSNGVFTMYNACSGDEPYAYRRFREDGALENRDLNGTGSPTGVSVRQADGIYLDQYNRNYIQKYITDGMLLFLDNID
;
A
#
# COMPACT_ATOMS: atom_id res chain seq x y z
N MET A 1 -54.39 36.19 -45.50
CA MET A 1 -53.82 36.96 -44.36
C MET A 1 -53.45 35.98 -43.25
N LYS A 2 -52.21 36.14 -42.76
CA LYS A 2 -51.66 35.75 -41.44
C LYS A 2 -51.29 34.29 -41.15
N ALA A 3 -50.00 34.19 -40.81
CA ALA A 3 -49.16 33.07 -40.38
C ALA A 3 -49.44 32.52 -38.98
N LEU A 4 -48.87 31.34 -38.66
CA LEU A 4 -47.96 31.10 -37.51
C LEU A 4 -47.37 29.66 -37.58
N ARG A 5 -46.05 29.50 -37.83
CA ARG A 5 -44.95 29.12 -36.88
C ARG A 5 -45.16 27.80 -36.12
N HIS A 6 -44.38 26.75 -36.45
CA HIS A 6 -43.23 26.23 -35.67
C HIS A 6 -43.54 25.98 -34.19
N THR A 7 -43.39 24.74 -33.69
CA THR A 7 -42.37 24.39 -32.67
C THR A 7 -42.44 22.93 -32.14
N PHE A 8 -41.24 22.33 -32.09
CA PHE A 8 -40.63 21.38 -31.13
C PHE A 8 -41.18 19.96 -30.85
N LEU A 9 -40.39 18.99 -31.34
CA LEU A 9 -39.98 17.77 -30.61
C LEU A 9 -39.46 18.15 -29.20
N ALA A 10 -39.97 17.51 -28.15
CA ALA A 10 -39.22 17.21 -26.93
C ALA A 10 -40.04 16.26 -26.05
N ALA A 11 -39.63 15.00 -25.93
CA ALA A 11 -39.99 14.15 -24.80
C ALA A 11 -38.94 13.05 -24.65
N GLY A 12 -38.25 13.03 -23.52
CA GLY A 12 -37.42 11.90 -23.12
C GLY A 12 -36.05 12.24 -22.52
N PHE A 13 -35.91 13.32 -21.75
CA PHE A 13 -34.77 13.43 -20.83
C PHE A 13 -35.21 12.83 -19.49
N PHE A 14 -34.79 11.60 -19.21
CA PHE A 14 -34.96 10.98 -17.90
C PHE A 14 -34.04 11.70 -16.91
N LEU A 15 -34.62 12.60 -16.13
CA LEU A 15 -34.01 13.16 -14.94
C LEU A 15 -34.21 12.13 -13.81
N VAL A 16 -33.19 11.34 -13.48
CA VAL A 16 -33.18 10.56 -12.24
C VAL A 16 -32.45 11.38 -11.19
N LEU A 17 -33.23 12.15 -10.44
CA LEU A 17 -32.86 12.69 -9.14
C LEU A 17 -32.73 11.51 -8.17
N PHE A 18 -31.51 11.04 -7.91
CA PHE A 18 -31.20 10.29 -6.70
C PHE A 18 -30.75 11.26 -5.61
N LEU A 19 -31.71 11.95 -5.03
CA LEU A 19 -31.57 12.48 -3.68
C LEU A 19 -32.85 12.10 -2.96
N ILE A 20 -32.74 11.23 -1.96
CA ILE A 20 -33.36 11.33 -0.63
C ILE A 20 -33.05 10.04 0.15
N GLN A 21 -32.47 10.24 1.34
CA GLN A 21 -32.35 9.30 2.47
C GLN A 21 -31.39 8.11 2.30
N GLY A 22 -30.08 8.41 2.37
CA GLY A 22 -29.02 7.42 2.49
C GLY A 22 -27.62 7.94 2.14
N GLY A 23 -27.51 9.17 1.63
CA GLY A 23 -26.30 9.71 0.99
C GLY A 23 -25.03 9.71 1.83
N LEU A 24 -25.10 9.90 3.15
CA LEU A 24 -23.90 9.91 4.01
C LEU A 24 -23.41 8.49 4.33
N ALA A 25 -24.30 7.60 4.78
CA ALA A 25 -23.95 6.21 5.06
C ALA A 25 -23.54 5.43 3.78
N HIS A 26 -24.17 5.72 2.64
CA HIS A 26 -23.78 5.13 1.35
C HIS A 26 -22.46 5.71 0.82
N ALA A 27 -22.16 7.01 1.03
CA ALA A 27 -20.88 7.58 0.66
C ALA A 27 -19.75 7.06 1.54
N GLN A 28 -19.97 6.97 2.87
CA GLN A 28 -19.03 6.39 3.83
C GLN A 28 -18.67 4.96 3.45
N TYR A 29 -19.68 4.10 3.20
CA TYR A 29 -19.44 2.72 2.78
C TYR A 29 -18.80 2.60 1.39
N ALA A 30 -19.14 3.50 0.45
CA ALA A 30 -18.61 3.45 -0.91
C ALA A 30 -17.12 3.80 -0.96
N TRP A 31 -16.68 4.82 -0.23
CA TRP A 31 -15.28 5.24 -0.27
C TRP A 31 -14.37 4.24 0.44
N GLU A 32 -14.85 3.63 1.54
CA GLU A 32 -14.14 2.59 2.26
C GLU A 32 -13.89 1.34 1.39
N GLN A 33 -14.80 1.03 0.46
CA GLN A 33 -14.70 -0.15 -0.41
C GLN A 33 -14.01 0.15 -1.75
N GLN A 34 -14.32 1.29 -2.38
CA GLN A 34 -13.84 1.63 -3.72
C GLN A 34 -12.51 2.42 -3.70
N GLY A 35 -12.21 3.04 -2.57
CA GLY A 35 -11.04 3.88 -2.36
C GLY A 35 -11.18 5.31 -2.87
N LEU A 36 -10.70 6.26 -2.07
CA LEU A 36 -10.55 7.67 -2.41
C LEU A 36 -9.19 7.89 -3.05
N ARG A 37 -9.19 8.31 -4.31
CA ARG A 37 -7.97 8.73 -4.99
C ARG A 37 -7.62 10.18 -4.63
N TYR A 38 -6.37 10.41 -4.29
CA TYR A 38 -5.84 11.75 -4.02
C TYR A 38 -4.41 11.88 -4.55
N ASN A 39 -4.04 13.10 -4.94
CA ASN A 39 -2.70 13.40 -5.42
C ASN A 39 -1.87 13.97 -4.27
N SER A 40 -0.65 13.48 -4.11
CA SER A 40 0.30 13.99 -3.10
C SER A 40 1.74 13.80 -3.58
N LEU A 41 2.70 13.99 -2.68
CA LEU A 41 4.12 13.74 -2.90
C LEU A 41 4.50 12.40 -2.25
N ASP A 42 5.25 11.58 -2.98
CA ASP A 42 5.85 10.34 -2.49
C ASP A 42 7.03 10.59 -1.54
N ALA A 43 7.73 9.53 -1.16
CA ALA A 43 8.92 9.61 -0.31
C ALA A 43 10.06 10.48 -0.86
N ASN A 44 10.10 10.70 -2.18
CA ASN A 44 11.16 11.41 -2.91
C ASN A 44 10.69 12.79 -3.40
N ASP A 45 9.63 13.34 -2.80
CA ASP A 45 9.00 14.60 -3.19
C ASP A 45 8.50 14.63 -4.65
N THR A 46 8.21 13.44 -5.21
CA THR A 46 7.69 13.30 -6.58
C THR A 46 6.16 13.23 -6.55
N PRO A 47 5.45 13.98 -7.41
CA PRO A 47 4.00 13.89 -7.51
C PRO A 47 3.53 12.48 -7.88
N GLY A 48 2.58 11.97 -7.10
CA GLY A 48 1.99 10.64 -7.29
C GLY A 48 0.50 10.60 -6.96
N THR A 49 -0.15 9.52 -7.38
CA THR A 49 -1.55 9.22 -7.07
C THR A 49 -1.60 8.16 -5.98
N PHE A 50 -2.38 8.42 -4.94
CA PHE A 50 -2.55 7.53 -3.79
C PHE A 50 -4.02 7.18 -3.61
N ILE A 51 -4.27 6.04 -2.97
CA ILE A 51 -5.62 5.52 -2.70
C ILE A 51 -5.77 5.34 -1.19
N LEU A 52 -6.76 6.02 -0.59
CA LEU A 52 -7.22 5.79 0.79
C LEU A 52 -8.45 4.88 0.77
N LYS A 53 -8.42 3.74 1.47
CA LYS A 53 -9.58 2.84 1.60
C LYS A 53 -9.54 2.03 2.89
N ARG A 54 -10.56 1.22 3.15
CA ARG A 54 -10.52 0.20 4.20
C ARG A 54 -9.60 -0.95 3.76
N ASP A 55 -8.68 -1.31 4.63
CA ASP A 55 -7.79 -2.46 4.48
C ASP A 55 -8.62 -3.74 4.67
N THR A 56 -9.02 -4.33 3.55
CA THR A 56 -9.71 -5.62 3.55
C THR A 56 -8.72 -6.65 3.00
N PRO A 57 -8.21 -7.57 3.81
CA PRO A 57 -7.27 -8.60 3.36
C PRO A 57 -7.81 -9.34 2.14
N ALA A 58 -6.98 -9.55 1.12
CA ALA A 58 -7.31 -10.37 -0.05
C ALA A 58 -7.31 -11.87 0.30
N GLY A 59 -8.21 -12.28 1.18
CA GLY A 59 -8.32 -13.66 1.64
C GLY A 59 -8.49 -13.76 3.15
N THR A 60 -9.15 -14.83 3.59
CA THR A 60 -9.38 -15.13 5.00
C THR A 60 -8.04 -15.36 5.69
N ALA A 61 -7.51 -14.36 6.40
CA ALA A 61 -6.46 -14.56 7.38
C ALA A 61 -7.07 -15.37 8.55
N GLY A 62 -7.02 -16.70 8.43
CA GLY A 62 -7.48 -17.63 9.46
C GLY A 62 -6.39 -17.90 10.50
N SER A 63 -6.72 -17.64 11.77
CA SER A 63 -6.12 -18.22 12.99
C SER A 63 -4.62 -18.52 13.01
N GLY A 64 -3.77 -17.52 13.32
CA GLY A 64 -2.45 -17.75 13.94
C GLY A 64 -1.43 -18.62 13.17
N ILE A 65 -1.63 -18.84 11.87
CA ILE A 65 -0.66 -19.47 10.98
C ILE A 65 0.19 -18.36 10.34
N PRO A 66 1.54 -18.46 10.36
CA PRO A 66 2.42 -17.59 9.58
C PRO A 66 1.94 -17.46 8.13
N GLN A 67 1.77 -16.24 7.64
CA GLN A 67 1.54 -16.04 6.21
C GLN A 67 2.82 -16.41 5.44
N GLY A 68 2.75 -17.41 4.55
CA GLY A 68 3.87 -17.91 3.75
C GLY A 68 4.82 -18.85 4.49
N ASP A 69 5.19 -19.96 3.86
CA ASP A 69 6.12 -20.98 4.34
C ASP A 69 7.58 -20.49 4.39
N TYR A 70 7.91 -19.50 3.57
CA TYR A 70 9.27 -18.98 3.39
C TYR A 70 9.34 -17.48 3.66
N LEU A 71 10.52 -17.02 4.04
CA LEU A 71 10.85 -15.64 4.36
C LEU A 71 12.09 -15.23 3.58
N ILE A 72 11.97 -14.14 2.83
CA ILE A 72 13.09 -13.29 2.42
C ILE A 72 13.40 -12.39 3.61
N GLU A 73 14.61 -12.49 4.16
CA GLU A 73 15.07 -11.65 5.27
C GLU A 73 16.17 -10.70 4.79
N ASP A 74 16.06 -9.40 5.09
CA ASP A 74 17.17 -8.43 4.99
C ASP A 74 17.95 -8.40 6.31
N TYR A 75 19.26 -8.68 6.24
CA TYR A 75 20.14 -8.67 7.42
C TYR A 75 20.33 -7.28 8.03
N SER A 76 20.08 -6.23 7.26
CA SER A 76 20.34 -4.84 7.66
C SER A 76 19.16 -4.21 8.40
N GLN A 77 17.93 -4.57 8.04
CA GLN A 77 16.70 -4.11 8.67
C GLN A 77 15.51 -4.97 8.20
N SER A 78 14.53 -5.23 9.07
CA SER A 78 13.34 -6.03 8.71
C SER A 78 12.40 -5.37 7.70
N CYS A 79 12.66 -4.12 7.31
CA CYS A 79 11.83 -3.31 6.41
C CYS A 79 11.56 -3.94 5.04
N TRP A 80 12.48 -4.79 4.59
CA TRP A 80 12.41 -5.46 3.28
C TRP A 80 12.10 -6.94 3.41
N ASP A 81 11.73 -7.39 4.61
CA ASP A 81 11.31 -8.76 4.81
C ASP A 81 9.99 -9.00 4.04
N LYS A 82 9.93 -10.15 3.37
CA LYS A 82 8.75 -10.59 2.62
C LYS A 82 8.57 -12.07 2.83
N THR A 83 7.33 -12.50 3.02
CA THR A 83 7.02 -13.93 3.09
C THR A 83 6.40 -14.38 1.79
N PHE A 84 6.57 -15.67 1.47
CA PHE A 84 6.03 -16.24 0.25
C PHE A 84 5.75 -17.74 0.41
N ASP A 85 4.85 -18.24 -0.42
CA ASP A 85 4.66 -19.66 -0.69
C ASP A 85 5.16 -20.02 -2.08
N TYR A 86 5.52 -21.29 -2.27
CA TYR A 86 5.83 -21.83 -3.59
C TYR A 86 5.04 -23.10 -3.87
N ASN A 87 4.18 -23.05 -4.88
CA ASN A 87 3.48 -24.22 -5.40
C ASN A 87 4.29 -24.89 -6.52
N GLY A 88 4.95 -25.99 -6.19
CA GLY A 88 5.77 -26.74 -7.15
C GLY A 88 5.01 -27.38 -8.32
N GLN A 89 3.69 -27.55 -8.24
CA GLN A 89 2.87 -28.08 -9.32
C GLN A 89 2.53 -27.00 -10.36
N THR A 90 2.12 -25.82 -9.89
CA THR A 90 1.76 -24.70 -10.77
C THR A 90 2.96 -23.80 -11.10
N LYS A 91 4.11 -24.02 -10.44
CA LYS A 91 5.31 -23.18 -10.53
C LYS A 91 5.04 -21.73 -10.16
N THR A 92 4.19 -21.53 -9.16
CA THR A 92 3.69 -20.22 -8.76
C THR A 92 4.24 -19.87 -7.39
N PHE A 93 4.81 -18.67 -7.28
CA PHE A 93 5.07 -18.02 -6.02
C PHE A 93 3.86 -17.19 -5.64
N THR A 94 3.45 -17.23 -4.37
CA THR A 94 2.47 -16.28 -3.83
C THR A 94 3.20 -15.41 -2.82
N ILE A 95 3.29 -14.11 -3.11
CA ILE A 95 3.97 -13.13 -2.26
C ILE A 95 2.96 -12.56 -1.27
N TYR A 96 3.42 -12.32 -0.05
CA TYR A 96 2.64 -11.70 1.02
C TYR A 96 3.25 -10.35 1.40
N ASP A 97 2.38 -9.36 1.61
CA ASP A 97 2.78 -7.99 1.93
C ASP A 97 2.35 -7.54 3.33
N GLY A 98 2.04 -8.49 4.22
CA GLY A 98 1.51 -8.23 5.56
C GLY A 98 -0.01 -8.05 5.61
N ARG A 99 -0.69 -7.93 4.46
CA ARG A 99 -2.17 -7.84 4.36
C ARG A 99 -2.79 -9.14 3.86
N GLY A 100 -2.01 -10.21 3.78
CA GLY A 100 -2.35 -11.42 3.06
C GLY A 100 -1.64 -11.51 1.71
N PRO A 101 -2.12 -12.40 0.83
CA PRO A 101 -1.56 -12.56 -0.51
C PRO A 101 -1.67 -11.27 -1.33
N SER A 102 -0.56 -10.75 -1.82
CA SER A 102 -0.52 -9.54 -2.66
C SER A 102 -0.56 -9.88 -4.15
N GLU A 103 0.27 -10.82 -4.56
CA GLU A 103 0.46 -11.18 -5.97
C GLU A 103 0.93 -12.62 -6.13
N ASP A 104 0.59 -13.22 -7.26
CA ASP A 104 1.22 -14.45 -7.72
C ASP A 104 2.26 -14.16 -8.80
N LEU A 105 3.42 -14.78 -8.70
CA LEU A 105 4.49 -14.70 -9.69
C LEU A 105 4.74 -16.08 -10.31
N GLN A 106 4.81 -16.14 -11.64
CA GLN A 106 5.19 -17.33 -12.38
C GLN A 106 6.26 -17.00 -13.42
N PHE A 107 7.48 -17.50 -13.20
CA PHE A 107 8.58 -17.36 -14.15
C PHE A 107 8.31 -18.20 -15.40
N LEU A 108 8.37 -17.58 -16.57
CA LEU A 108 8.26 -18.25 -17.86
C LEU A 108 9.61 -18.62 -18.45
N GLY A 109 10.71 -18.08 -17.88
CA GLY A 109 12.03 -18.11 -18.48
C GLY A 109 12.23 -16.95 -19.47
N ALA A 110 13.45 -16.83 -20.01
CA ALA A 110 13.83 -15.80 -20.98
C ALA A 110 13.55 -14.35 -20.51
N GLY A 111 13.64 -14.08 -19.20
CA GLY A 111 13.42 -12.75 -18.65
C GLY A 111 11.95 -12.32 -18.62
N GLN A 112 11.00 -13.28 -18.53
CA GLN A 112 9.58 -13.01 -18.41
C GLN A 112 8.95 -13.63 -17.15
N ILE A 113 8.06 -12.87 -16.50
CA ILE A 113 7.25 -13.30 -15.36
C ILE A 113 5.78 -12.98 -15.64
N ILE A 114 4.87 -13.91 -15.38
CA ILE A 114 3.45 -13.61 -15.27
C ILE A 114 3.17 -13.16 -13.85
N VAL A 115 2.63 -11.96 -13.71
CA VAL A 115 2.15 -11.40 -12.44
C VAL A 115 0.64 -11.40 -12.44
N LYS A 116 0.06 -11.93 -11.37
CA LYS A 116 -1.37 -11.83 -11.10
C LYS A 116 -1.58 -11.18 -9.74
N GLU A 117 -2.02 -9.94 -9.78
CA GLU A 117 -2.36 -9.17 -8.58
C GLU A 117 -3.62 -9.75 -7.93
N ARG A 118 -3.56 -9.93 -6.62
CA ARG A 118 -4.65 -10.46 -5.80
C ARG A 118 -5.54 -9.34 -5.27
N LEU A 119 -5.03 -8.12 -5.24
CA LEU A 119 -5.73 -6.93 -4.78
C LEU A 119 -6.43 -6.23 -5.97
N PRO A 120 -7.76 -5.98 -5.90
CA PRO A 120 -8.52 -5.38 -6.99
C PRO A 120 -7.98 -4.03 -7.50
N GLU A 121 -7.44 -3.21 -6.59
CA GLU A 121 -6.86 -1.90 -6.88
C GLU A 121 -5.62 -1.94 -7.77
N ASN A 122 -4.93 -3.08 -7.83
CA ASN A 122 -3.75 -3.29 -8.67
C ASN A 122 -4.07 -4.21 -9.86
N SER A 123 -5.35 -4.43 -10.18
CA SER A 123 -5.73 -5.39 -11.24
C SER A 123 -5.14 -5.03 -12.61
N ASP A 124 -4.86 -3.75 -12.86
CA ASP A 124 -4.17 -3.24 -14.04
C ASP A 124 -2.66 -3.48 -14.04
N ALA A 125 -2.08 -3.88 -12.92
CA ALA A 125 -0.71 -4.36 -12.79
C ALA A 125 -0.57 -5.87 -13.02
N SER A 126 -1.67 -6.59 -13.30
CA SER A 126 -1.60 -8.00 -13.73
C SER A 126 -1.20 -8.11 -15.20
N GLY A 127 -0.20 -8.92 -15.51
CA GLY A 127 0.28 -9.04 -16.88
C GLY A 127 1.57 -9.84 -17.02
N VAL A 128 2.17 -9.75 -18.19
CA VAL A 128 3.50 -10.30 -18.46
C VAL A 128 4.51 -9.18 -18.27
N TYR A 129 5.40 -9.37 -17.31
CA TYR A 129 6.50 -8.47 -17.00
C TYR A 129 7.74 -8.94 -17.73
N GLU A 130 8.50 -8.00 -18.26
CA GLU A 130 9.77 -8.27 -18.94
C GLU A 130 10.90 -7.61 -18.18
N VAL A 131 12.05 -8.31 -18.13
CA VAL A 131 13.27 -7.77 -17.51
C VAL A 131 13.84 -6.64 -18.36
N ASP A 132 14.10 -5.50 -17.73
CA ASP A 132 14.75 -4.38 -18.37
C ASP A 132 16.29 -4.51 -18.38
N GLY A 133 17.00 -3.55 -18.98
CA GLY A 133 18.46 -3.54 -19.05
C GLY A 133 19.18 -3.43 -17.70
N THR A 134 18.44 -3.25 -16.60
CA THR A 134 18.95 -3.20 -15.23
C THR A 134 18.62 -4.44 -14.40
N GLY A 135 17.94 -5.43 -14.99
CA GLY A 135 17.51 -6.64 -14.28
C GLY A 135 16.13 -6.54 -13.62
N ILE A 136 15.43 -5.41 -13.77
CA ILE A 136 14.14 -5.20 -13.10
C ILE A 136 13.00 -5.62 -14.03
N TYR A 137 12.11 -6.49 -13.51
CA TYR A 137 10.90 -6.90 -14.21
C TYR A 137 9.84 -5.80 -14.17
N ARG A 138 9.35 -5.39 -15.34
CA ARG A 138 8.40 -4.27 -15.50
C ARG A 138 7.21 -4.57 -16.41
N TYR A 139 6.09 -3.92 -16.12
CA TYR A 139 4.89 -3.88 -16.96
C TYR A 139 4.26 -2.48 -16.91
N GLY A 140 4.43 -1.71 -18.00
CA GLY A 140 4.04 -0.31 -18.01
C GLY A 140 4.81 0.50 -16.96
N SER A 141 4.10 1.15 -16.03
CA SER A 141 4.67 1.86 -14.88
C SER A 141 4.98 0.97 -13.68
N HIS A 142 4.54 -0.28 -13.68
CA HIS A 142 4.68 -1.20 -12.57
C HIS A 142 6.02 -1.94 -12.61
N ALA A 143 6.57 -2.22 -11.43
CA ALA A 143 7.83 -2.94 -11.28
C ALA A 143 7.80 -3.82 -10.05
N ILE A 144 8.35 -5.04 -10.20
CA ILE A 144 8.59 -5.91 -9.06
C ILE A 144 9.94 -5.51 -8.44
N PRO A 145 10.04 -5.32 -7.11
CA PRO A 145 11.31 -5.12 -6.44
C PRO A 145 12.33 -6.22 -6.78
N HIS A 146 13.53 -5.81 -7.16
CA HIS A 146 14.57 -6.72 -7.67
C HIS A 146 14.95 -7.82 -6.67
N TYR A 147 15.05 -7.48 -5.37
CA TYR A 147 15.34 -8.48 -4.33
C TYR A 147 14.28 -9.59 -4.20
N ILE A 148 13.02 -9.31 -4.59
CA ILE A 148 11.96 -10.33 -4.60
C ILE A 148 12.21 -11.29 -5.75
N THR A 149 12.45 -10.79 -6.96
CA THR A 149 12.71 -11.65 -8.13
C THR A 149 13.99 -12.45 -7.98
N ASP A 150 15.06 -11.84 -7.46
CA ASP A 150 16.31 -12.54 -7.14
C ASP A 150 16.08 -13.67 -6.14
N ALA A 151 15.34 -13.40 -5.04
CA ALA A 151 15.03 -14.42 -4.06
C ALA A 151 14.31 -15.63 -4.67
N MET A 152 13.36 -15.39 -5.56
CA MET A 152 12.63 -16.46 -6.24
C MET A 152 13.54 -17.26 -7.18
N GLU A 153 14.40 -16.60 -7.95
CA GLU A 153 15.36 -17.26 -8.84
C GLU A 153 16.36 -18.14 -8.05
N TYR A 154 16.96 -17.60 -6.98
CA TYR A 154 17.82 -18.38 -6.08
C TYR A 154 17.07 -19.53 -5.41
N PHE A 155 15.81 -19.32 -5.02
CA PHE A 155 14.98 -20.38 -4.44
C PHE A 155 14.68 -21.49 -5.44
N LEU A 156 14.43 -21.18 -6.71
CA LEU A 156 14.24 -22.18 -7.76
C LEU A 156 15.53 -22.99 -8.02
N GLU A 157 16.70 -22.34 -7.95
CA GLU A 157 17.99 -22.99 -8.19
C GLU A 157 18.44 -23.86 -7.01
N SER A 158 18.31 -23.35 -5.79
CA SER A 158 18.99 -23.88 -4.60
C SER A 158 18.05 -24.20 -3.42
N GLY A 159 16.78 -23.82 -3.48
CA GLY A 159 15.82 -23.98 -2.39
C GLY A 159 15.98 -22.94 -1.27
N GLU A 160 15.65 -23.33 -0.03
CA GLU A 160 15.84 -22.50 1.16
C GLU A 160 17.30 -22.56 1.69
N GLY A 161 17.68 -21.61 2.53
CA GLY A 161 19.02 -21.52 3.15
C GLY A 161 20.04 -20.75 2.31
N VAL A 162 19.61 -20.08 1.24
CA VAL A 162 20.47 -19.29 0.35
C VAL A 162 20.67 -17.89 0.92
N THR A 163 21.83 -17.32 0.64
CA THR A 163 22.13 -15.91 0.88
C THR A 163 22.56 -15.26 -0.42
N PHE A 164 22.07 -14.05 -0.68
CA PHE A 164 22.35 -13.32 -1.91
C PHE A 164 22.42 -11.82 -1.63
N SER A 165 23.01 -11.08 -2.56
CA SER A 165 22.99 -9.61 -2.52
C SER A 165 22.08 -9.10 -3.62
N SER A 166 21.26 -8.10 -3.32
CA SER A 166 20.37 -7.47 -4.30
C SER A 166 20.17 -5.98 -3.98
N THR A 167 19.53 -5.27 -4.91
CA THR A 167 19.18 -3.85 -4.76
C THR A 167 17.80 -3.68 -4.15
N VAL A 168 17.67 -2.69 -3.25
CA VAL A 168 16.37 -2.31 -2.67
C VAL A 168 15.71 -1.18 -3.46
N PRO A 169 14.36 -1.14 -3.52
CA PRO A 169 13.63 0.01 -4.04
C PRO A 169 13.97 1.30 -3.27
N GLY A 170 13.93 2.44 -3.96
CA GLY A 170 14.19 3.77 -3.39
C GLY A 170 15.59 4.27 -3.70
N ASP A 171 16.59 3.83 -2.93
CA ASP A 171 17.97 4.33 -3.05
C ASP A 171 18.89 3.47 -3.95
N GLY A 172 18.43 2.29 -4.37
CA GLY A 172 19.21 1.36 -5.20
C GLY A 172 20.44 0.78 -4.50
N SER A 173 20.53 0.89 -3.17
CA SER A 173 21.64 0.36 -2.39
C SER A 173 21.67 -1.16 -2.43
N TRP A 174 22.88 -1.73 -2.44
CA TRP A 174 23.11 -3.17 -2.34
C TRP A 174 22.98 -3.64 -0.90
N ARG A 175 22.20 -4.69 -0.69
CA ARG A 175 21.99 -5.32 0.63
C ARG A 175 22.07 -6.82 0.55
N ASN A 176 22.35 -7.43 1.70
CA ASN A 176 22.40 -8.88 1.84
C ASN A 176 21.05 -9.40 2.33
N PHE A 177 20.58 -10.44 1.67
CA PHE A 177 19.34 -11.12 1.96
C PHE A 177 19.57 -12.61 2.21
N SER A 178 18.59 -13.26 2.82
CA SER A 178 18.50 -14.71 2.86
C SER A 178 17.10 -15.20 2.54
N VAL A 179 16.98 -16.42 1.99
CA VAL A 179 15.71 -17.13 1.91
C VAL A 179 15.72 -18.27 2.92
N ARG A 180 14.75 -18.31 3.83
CA ARG A 180 14.67 -19.34 4.88
C ARG A 180 13.23 -19.70 5.22
N ARG A 181 13.03 -20.72 6.06
CA ARG A 181 11.71 -21.05 6.61
C ARG A 181 11.14 -19.88 7.40
N ASN A 182 9.88 -19.58 7.16
CA ASN A 182 9.15 -18.63 7.96
C ASN A 182 8.67 -19.30 9.26
N ILE A 183 9.23 -18.84 10.37
CA ILE A 183 8.83 -19.27 11.72
C ILE A 183 8.08 -18.15 12.48
N ARG A 184 7.86 -16.99 11.84
CA ARG A 184 7.22 -15.84 12.47
C ARG A 184 5.71 -16.03 12.45
N GLN A 185 5.07 -16.02 13.61
CA GLN A 185 3.61 -15.96 13.68
C GLN A 185 3.15 -14.53 13.42
N THR A 186 2.68 -14.24 12.20
CA THR A 186 1.96 -13.01 11.91
C THR A 186 0.47 -13.26 12.13
N SER A 187 -0.14 -12.48 13.03
CA SER A 187 -1.60 -12.45 13.18
C SER A 187 -2.08 -11.14 12.57
N ALA A 188 -2.78 -11.23 11.43
CA ALA A 188 -3.45 -10.07 10.88
C ALA A 188 -4.41 -9.49 11.94
N SER A 189 -4.34 -8.18 12.18
CA SER A 189 -5.22 -7.51 13.13
C SER A 189 -6.68 -7.64 12.71
N ASN A 190 -7.59 -7.88 13.67
CA ASN A 190 -9.03 -7.93 13.44
C ASN A 190 -9.70 -6.54 13.49
N GLU A 191 -8.97 -5.48 13.85
CA GLU A 191 -9.51 -4.11 13.85
C GLU A 191 -9.64 -3.56 12.42
N PRO A 192 -10.69 -2.77 12.12
CA PRO A 192 -10.82 -2.13 10.82
C PRO A 192 -9.66 -1.16 10.62
N ARG A 193 -8.73 -1.53 9.74
CA ARG A 193 -7.63 -0.69 9.30
C ARG A 193 -8.02 0.08 8.06
N TYR A 194 -7.42 1.25 7.89
CA TYR A 194 -7.46 2.05 6.68
C TYR A 194 -6.07 2.10 6.09
N ILE A 195 -5.98 2.15 4.77
CA ILE A 195 -4.71 2.04 4.06
C ILE A 195 -4.57 3.10 2.98
N LEU A 196 -3.35 3.62 2.89
CA LEU A 196 -2.85 4.56 1.90
C LEU A 196 -1.88 3.78 1.01
N ILE A 197 -2.23 3.61 -0.26
CA ILE A 197 -1.45 2.83 -1.23
C ILE A 197 -1.00 3.74 -2.38
N ASN A 198 0.26 3.64 -2.79
CA ASN A 198 0.72 4.24 -4.04
C ASN A 198 0.10 3.49 -5.23
N ALA A 199 -0.69 4.18 -6.06
CA ALA A 199 -1.41 3.56 -7.16
C ALA A 199 -0.50 2.94 -8.24
N ASN A 200 0.78 3.33 -8.28
CA ASN A 200 1.76 2.79 -9.23
C ASN A 200 2.74 1.78 -8.58
N ASN A 201 2.69 1.62 -7.26
CA ASN A 201 3.58 0.72 -6.51
C ASN A 201 2.85 0.19 -5.27
N SER A 202 2.19 -0.95 -5.43
CA SER A 202 1.39 -1.58 -4.40
C SER A 202 2.18 -2.03 -3.16
N HIS A 203 3.50 -2.13 -3.26
CA HIS A 203 4.40 -2.42 -2.15
C HIS A 203 4.74 -1.19 -1.29
N GLU A 204 4.42 0.02 -1.77
CA GLU A 204 4.53 1.25 -1.00
C GLU A 204 3.18 1.60 -0.39
N TRP A 205 3.00 1.22 0.87
CA TRP A 205 1.78 1.48 1.61
C TRP A 205 2.03 1.82 3.07
N VAL A 206 1.10 2.61 3.61
CA VAL A 206 0.99 2.92 5.04
C VAL A 206 -0.46 2.69 5.45
N ALA A 207 -0.67 2.02 6.56
CA ALA A 207 -2.00 1.79 7.11
C ALA A 207 -2.14 2.43 8.49
N PHE A 208 -3.37 2.57 8.96
CA PHE A 208 -3.67 3.03 10.30
C PHE A 208 -4.99 2.47 10.83
N THR A 209 -5.07 2.34 12.16
CA THR A 209 -6.35 2.36 12.88
C THR A 209 -6.55 3.74 13.48
N TYR A 210 -7.81 4.12 13.73
CA TYR A 210 -8.16 5.42 14.32
C TYR A 210 -9.06 5.23 15.54
N ASP A 211 -8.63 5.78 16.67
CA ASP A 211 -9.39 5.82 17.92
C ASP A 211 -10.05 7.19 18.07
N ASP A 212 -11.34 7.25 17.77
CA ASP A 212 -12.15 8.47 17.82
C ASP A 212 -12.26 9.07 19.23
N SER A 213 -12.07 8.24 20.28
CA SER A 213 -12.18 8.73 21.67
C SER A 213 -11.05 9.65 22.09
N ASN A 214 -9.89 9.57 21.42
CA ASN A 214 -8.71 10.35 21.74
C ASN A 214 -8.01 10.95 20.51
N GLY A 215 -8.56 10.74 19.31
CA GLY A 215 -8.05 11.25 18.03
C GLY A 215 -6.71 10.63 17.60
N VAL A 216 -6.38 9.43 18.10
CA VAL A 216 -5.08 8.80 17.85
C VAL A 216 -5.15 7.85 16.66
N PHE A 217 -4.23 8.05 15.73
CA PHE A 217 -3.88 7.12 14.68
C PHE A 217 -2.79 6.17 15.16
N THR A 218 -3.03 4.87 15.07
CA THR A 218 -1.98 3.86 15.22
C THR A 218 -1.48 3.50 13.83
N MET A 219 -0.20 3.74 13.54
CA MET A 219 0.38 3.66 12.19
C MET A 219 1.10 2.34 11.95
N TYR A 220 0.91 1.78 10.76
CA TYR A 220 1.53 0.56 10.23
C TYR A 220 2.14 0.86 8.87
N ASN A 221 3.19 0.15 8.47
CA ASN A 221 3.78 0.31 7.15
C ASN A 221 4.28 -1.03 6.59
N ALA A 222 4.61 -1.03 5.30
CA ALA A 222 5.16 -2.20 4.62
C ALA A 222 6.38 -2.85 5.32
N CYS A 223 7.14 -2.05 6.08
CA CYS A 223 8.30 -2.53 6.84
C CYS A 223 7.96 -3.30 8.11
N SER A 224 6.89 -2.90 8.78
CA SER A 224 6.48 -3.43 10.09
C SER A 224 5.32 -4.42 9.96
N GLY A 225 4.69 -4.50 8.77
CA GLY A 225 3.56 -5.38 8.52
C GLY A 225 2.40 -5.04 9.45
N ASP A 226 2.10 -5.96 10.35
CA ASP A 226 1.03 -5.82 11.35
C ASP A 226 1.48 -5.15 12.65
N GLU A 227 2.79 -4.94 12.86
CA GLU A 227 3.29 -4.27 14.05
C GLU A 227 3.17 -2.74 13.90
N PRO A 228 2.62 -2.03 14.88
CA PRO A 228 2.56 -0.58 14.80
C PRO A 228 3.96 0.02 14.93
N TYR A 229 4.30 0.98 14.08
CA TYR A 229 5.58 1.69 14.15
C TYR A 229 5.48 3.06 14.82
N ALA A 230 4.29 3.68 14.82
CA ALA A 230 4.09 4.99 15.43
C ALA A 230 2.65 5.22 15.89
N TYR A 231 2.48 6.13 16.84
CA TYR A 231 1.19 6.75 17.15
C TYR A 231 1.21 8.22 16.72
N ARG A 232 0.12 8.70 16.13
CA ARG A 232 0.00 10.07 15.66
C ARG A 232 -1.31 10.71 16.05
N ARG A 233 -1.29 12.01 16.29
CA ARG A 233 -2.50 12.77 16.65
C ARG A 233 -2.41 14.20 16.14
N PHE A 234 -3.42 14.66 15.42
CA PHE A 234 -3.57 16.08 15.13
C PHE A 234 -4.06 16.82 16.38
N ARG A 235 -3.38 17.92 16.70
CA ARG A 235 -3.74 18.82 17.79
C ARG A 235 -4.74 19.87 17.30
N GLU A 236 -5.44 20.48 18.25
CA GLU A 236 -6.37 21.59 17.96
C GLU A 236 -5.67 22.80 17.31
N ASP A 237 -4.38 23.00 17.56
CA ASP A 237 -3.57 24.05 16.94
C ASP A 237 -3.09 23.70 15.51
N GLY A 238 -3.50 22.56 14.97
CA GLY A 238 -3.14 22.09 13.64
C GLY A 238 -1.74 21.49 13.54
N ALA A 239 -1.02 21.31 14.65
CA ALA A 239 0.23 20.55 14.67
C ALA A 239 -0.03 19.04 14.77
N LEU A 240 0.98 18.24 14.41
CA LEU A 240 0.92 16.78 14.45
C LEU A 240 1.89 16.24 15.50
N GLU A 241 1.35 15.58 16.52
CA GLU A 241 2.15 14.82 17.47
C GLU A 241 2.49 13.46 16.89
N ASN A 242 3.75 13.05 17.04
CA ASN A 242 4.24 11.74 16.63
C ASN A 242 4.96 11.08 17.81
N ARG A 243 4.62 9.83 18.10
CA ARG A 243 5.32 8.95 19.04
C ARG A 243 5.80 7.73 18.28
N ASP A 244 7.11 7.66 18.07
CA ASP A 244 7.77 6.49 17.48
C ASP A 244 7.83 5.34 18.50
N LEU A 245 7.70 4.11 18.00
CA LEU A 245 7.68 2.91 18.85
C LEU A 245 8.91 2.03 18.70
N ASN A 246 9.47 1.96 17.49
CA ASN A 246 10.47 0.95 17.17
C ASN A 246 11.79 1.54 16.65
N GLY A 247 11.97 2.86 16.66
CA GLY A 247 13.16 3.48 16.06
C GLY A 247 13.21 3.36 14.54
N THR A 248 12.10 2.88 13.93
CA THR A 248 11.95 2.60 12.50
C THR A 248 11.23 3.72 11.76
N GLY A 249 10.76 4.76 12.49
CA GLY A 249 10.00 5.89 11.95
C GLY A 249 10.53 7.26 12.41
N SER A 250 9.88 8.31 11.87
CA SER A 250 10.16 9.72 12.21
C SER A 250 10.24 9.91 13.73
N PRO A 251 11.18 10.70 14.29
CA PRO A 251 11.39 10.82 15.73
C PRO A 251 10.13 11.25 16.50
N THR A 252 10.08 10.86 17.78
CA THR A 252 9.06 11.36 18.70
C THR A 252 9.17 12.88 18.83
N GLY A 253 8.08 13.60 18.58
CA GLY A 253 8.10 15.05 18.48
C GLY A 253 6.78 15.66 18.04
N VAL A 254 6.83 16.97 17.77
CA VAL A 254 5.69 17.75 17.28
C VAL A 254 6.09 18.41 15.98
N SER A 255 5.37 18.06 14.91
CA SER A 255 5.57 18.61 13.59
C SER A 255 4.55 19.70 13.30
N VAL A 256 5.00 20.83 12.76
CA VAL A 256 4.14 21.96 12.38
C VAL A 256 3.94 21.96 10.87
N ARG A 257 2.70 22.16 10.43
CA ARG A 257 2.35 22.25 9.02
C ARG A 257 2.98 23.50 8.39
N GLN A 258 3.78 23.29 7.35
CA GLN A 258 4.43 24.33 6.57
C GLN A 258 3.48 24.85 5.47
N ALA A 259 3.91 25.89 4.74
CA ALA A 259 3.12 26.52 3.68
C ALA A 259 2.81 25.57 2.50
N ASP A 260 3.71 24.63 2.23
CA ASP A 260 3.56 23.55 1.24
C ASP A 260 2.70 22.37 1.76
N GLY A 261 2.24 22.43 3.01
CA GLY A 261 1.45 21.40 3.67
C GLY A 261 2.24 20.28 4.31
N ILE A 262 3.58 20.28 4.23
CA ILE A 262 4.42 19.27 4.90
C ILE A 262 4.42 19.50 6.41
N TYR A 263 4.32 18.42 7.18
CA TYR A 263 4.47 18.47 8.63
C TYR A 263 5.94 18.26 9.00
N LEU A 264 6.59 19.32 9.47
CA LEU A 264 8.02 19.35 9.78
C LEU A 264 8.24 19.57 11.29
N ASP A 265 9.03 18.70 11.92
CA ASP A 265 9.63 18.94 13.23
C ASP A 265 10.91 19.74 13.02
N GLN A 266 10.90 21.01 13.42
CA GLN A 266 12.04 21.91 13.26
C GLN A 266 13.24 21.55 14.16
N TYR A 267 13.00 20.88 15.29
CA TYR A 267 14.06 20.49 16.22
C TYR A 267 14.82 19.27 15.70
N ASN A 268 14.08 18.25 15.26
CA ASN A 268 14.66 17.01 14.77
C ASN A 268 15.00 17.06 13.27
N ARG A 269 14.63 18.15 12.57
CA ARG A 269 14.74 18.30 11.10
C ARG A 269 14.19 17.09 10.35
N ASN A 270 13.08 16.55 10.86
CA ASN A 270 12.42 15.38 10.31
C ASN A 270 11.00 15.75 9.90
N TYR A 271 10.53 15.12 8.85
CA TYR A 271 9.17 15.29 8.36
C TYR A 271 8.48 13.94 8.24
N ILE A 272 7.16 14.00 8.16
CA ILE A 272 6.33 12.84 7.81
C ILE A 272 6.02 12.99 6.32
N GLN A 273 6.15 11.90 5.58
CA GLN A 273 5.87 11.88 4.14
C GLN A 273 4.48 12.44 3.87
N LYS A 274 4.39 13.36 2.90
CA LYS A 274 3.22 14.20 2.71
C LYS A 274 1.96 13.39 2.39
N TYR A 275 2.07 12.35 1.57
CA TYR A 275 0.93 11.49 1.24
C TYR A 275 0.30 10.83 2.48
N ILE A 276 1.08 10.60 3.54
CA ILE A 276 0.56 10.03 4.79
C ILE A 276 -0.31 11.06 5.51
N THR A 277 0.20 12.27 5.71
CA THR A 277 -0.56 13.31 6.40
C THR A 277 -1.77 13.79 5.60
N ASP A 278 -1.64 13.89 4.27
CA ASP A 278 -2.77 14.20 3.39
C ASP A 278 -3.84 13.11 3.48
N GLY A 279 -3.45 11.83 3.48
CA GLY A 279 -4.36 10.70 3.61
C GLY A 279 -5.07 10.65 4.97
N MET A 280 -4.37 10.95 6.07
CA MET A 280 -4.97 11.03 7.40
C MET A 280 -5.97 12.19 7.52
N LEU A 281 -5.66 13.36 6.95
CA LEU A 281 -6.59 14.50 6.93
C LEU A 281 -7.82 14.19 6.06
N LEU A 282 -7.60 13.61 4.87
CA LEU A 282 -8.68 13.17 3.99
C LEU A 282 -9.59 12.15 4.69
N PHE A 283 -9.02 11.25 5.48
CA PHE A 283 -9.78 10.31 6.30
C PHE A 283 -10.69 11.03 7.30
N LEU A 284 -10.14 11.98 8.07
CA LEU A 284 -10.92 12.78 9.03
C LEU A 284 -12.07 13.54 8.36
N ASP A 285 -11.84 14.10 7.17
CA ASP A 285 -12.87 14.80 6.39
C ASP A 285 -14.01 13.88 5.90
N ASN A 286 -13.86 12.54 5.99
CA ASN A 286 -14.78 11.55 5.41
C ASN A 286 -15.34 10.54 6.43
N ILE A 287 -15.00 10.64 7.72
CA ILE A 287 -15.56 9.81 8.80
C ILE A 287 -16.71 10.49 9.57
N ASP A 288 -16.94 11.78 9.35
CA ASP A 288 -18.04 12.57 9.92
C ASP A 288 -19.41 12.32 9.25
#